data_AF-A0A950Z7W4-F1
#
_entry.id   AF-A0A950Z7W4-F1
#
_cell.length_a   1.000
_cell.length_b   1.000
_cell.length_c   1.000
_cell.angle_alpha   90.00
_cell.angle_beta   90.00
_cell.angle_gamma   90.00
#
_symmetry.space_group_name_H-M   'P 1'
#
loop_
_entity.id
_entity.type
_entity.pdbx_description
1 polymer ?
#
loop_
_entity_poly.entity_id
_entity_poly.type
_entity_poly.pdbx_seq_one_letter_code
_entity_poly.pdbx_strand_id
1 'polypeptide(L)'
;MTAIAIAIIGLDQFTKHWVNARIRLHESRELIENFFHFTHVRNSGAAWGIFRQFPIALAILGGLALAILIVFGPFFQGKMRWTRWGWACLVGGIAGNLIDRL
;
A
#
# COMPACT_ATOMS: atom_id res chain seq x y z
N MET A 1 16.35 -2.96 -5.73
CA MET A 1 15.24 -2.07 -5.31
C MET A 1 13.95 -2.49 -5.97
N THR A 2 13.89 -2.60 -7.30
CA THR A 2 12.72 -3.09 -8.04
C THR A 2 12.21 -4.43 -7.52
N ALA A 3 13.09 -5.41 -7.30
CA ALA A 3 12.71 -6.71 -6.72
C ALA A 3 12.06 -6.58 -5.33
N ILE A 4 12.54 -5.65 -4.49
CA ILE A 4 11.97 -5.40 -3.17
C ILE A 4 10.59 -4.75 -3.30
N ALA A 5 10.45 -3.75 -4.18
CA ALA A 5 9.16 -3.12 -4.44
C ALA A 5 8.14 -4.13 -5.00
N ILE A 6 8.55 -5.00 -5.92
CA ILE A 6 7.71 -6.09 -6.47
C ILE A 6 7.31 -7.06 -5.35
N ALA A 7 8.25 -7.45 -4.49
CA ALA A 7 7.95 -8.32 -3.35
C ALA A 7 6.94 -7.66 -2.40
N ILE A 8 7.08 -6.36 -2.13
CA ILE A 8 6.13 -5.59 -1.30
C ILE A 8 4.75 -5.58 -1.95
N ILE A 9 4.65 -5.30 -3.25
CA ILE A 9 3.37 -5.33 -3.98
C ILE A 9 2.75 -6.74 -3.92
N GLY A 10 3.55 -7.78 -4.17
CA GLY A 10 3.09 -9.16 -4.12
C GLY A 10 2.56 -9.56 -2.74
N LEU A 11 3.29 -9.21 -1.67
CA LEU A 11 2.86 -9.46 -0.29
C LEU A 11 1.60 -8.68 0.09
N ASP A 12 1.51 -7.40 -0.31
CA ASP A 12 0.32 -6.57 -0.10
C ASP A 12 -0.93 -7.19 -0.75
N GLN A 13 -0.84 -7.50 -2.04
CA GLN A 13 -1.95 -8.07 -2.81
C GLN A 13 -2.32 -9.48 -2.35
N PHE A 14 -1.33 -10.32 -2.02
CA PHE A 14 -1.57 -11.64 -1.44
C PHE A 14 -2.32 -11.55 -0.11
N THR A 15 -1.89 -10.66 0.78
CA THR A 15 -2.52 -10.50 2.10
C THR A 15 -3.96 -9.99 1.97
N LYS A 16 -4.20 -9.01 1.11
CA LYS A 16 -5.55 -8.50 0.81
C LYS A 16 -6.45 -9.59 0.22
N HIS A 17 -5.94 -10.36 -0.74
CA HIS A 17 -6.68 -11.46 -1.33
C HIS A 17 -7.05 -12.52 -0.29
N TRP A 18 -6.10 -12.88 0.58
CA TRP A 18 -6.34 -13.83 1.67
C TRP A 18 -7.40 -13.34 2.66
N VAL A 19 -7.36 -12.06 3.08
CA VAL A 19 -8.38 -11.45 3.94
C VAL A 19 -9.75 -11.46 3.25
N ASN A 20 -9.82 -11.06 1.99
CA ASN A 20 -11.06 -11.06 1.20
C ASN A 20 -11.68 -12.46 1.08
N ALA A 21 -10.86 -13.51 1.00
CA ALA A 21 -11.32 -14.88 0.84
C ALA A 21 -11.69 -15.57 2.16
N ARG A 22 -11.19 -15.08 3.31
CA ARG A 22 -11.28 -15.80 4.60
C ARG A 22 -11.98 -15.05 5.72
N ILE A 23 -12.15 -13.73 5.62
CA ILE A 23 -12.72 -12.89 6.69
C ILE A 23 -13.87 -12.08 6.09
N ARG A 24 -15.07 -12.12 6.70
CA ARG A 24 -16.21 -11.34 6.21
C ARG A 24 -15.98 -9.86 6.44
N LEU A 25 -16.60 -9.00 5.64
CA LEU A 25 -16.49 -7.55 5.81
C LEU A 25 -16.97 -7.13 7.21
N HIS A 26 -16.17 -6.33 7.91
CA HIS A 26 -16.32 -5.92 9.31
C HIS A 26 -16.13 -7.02 10.36
N GLU A 27 -15.71 -8.21 9.97
CA GLU A 27 -15.29 -9.26 10.90
C GLU A 27 -13.82 -9.08 11.29
N SER A 28 -13.50 -9.44 12.53
CA SER A 28 -12.15 -9.46 13.08
C SER A 28 -11.76 -10.88 13.48
N ARG A 29 -10.62 -11.35 13.00
CA ARG A 29 -10.01 -12.61 13.41
C ARG A 29 -8.77 -12.33 14.24
N GLU A 30 -8.80 -12.75 15.49
CA GLU A 30 -7.68 -12.65 16.42
C GLU A 30 -6.54 -13.59 16.03
N LEU A 31 -5.30 -13.10 16.10
CA LEU A 31 -4.08 -13.88 15.88
C LEU A 31 -3.20 -13.93 17.13
N ILE A 32 -3.09 -12.81 17.85
CA ILE A 32 -2.42 -12.74 19.17
C ILE A 32 -3.44 -12.17 20.14
N GLU A 33 -3.69 -12.92 21.20
CA GLU A 33 -4.71 -12.62 22.20
C GLU A 33 -4.59 -11.18 22.72
N ASN A 34 -5.68 -10.41 22.61
CA ASN A 34 -5.81 -9.02 23.04
C ASN A 34 -4.77 -8.03 22.47
N PHE A 35 -4.07 -8.39 21.37
CA PHE A 35 -3.01 -7.55 20.81
C PHE A 35 -3.08 -7.39 19.29
N PHE A 36 -3.28 -8.48 18.54
CA PHE A 36 -3.21 -8.44 17.08
C PHE A 36 -4.37 -9.19 16.41
N HIS A 37 -5.09 -8.46 15.56
CA HIS A 37 -6.27 -8.94 14.86
C HIS A 37 -6.19 -8.60 13.37
N PHE A 38 -6.64 -9.52 12.52
CA PHE A 38 -6.97 -9.23 11.13
C PHE A 38 -8.43 -8.78 11.04
N THR A 39 -8.64 -7.52 10.69
CA THR A 39 -9.98 -6.95 10.50
C THR A 39 -10.20 -6.60 9.03
N HIS A 40 -11.29 -7.09 8.44
CA HIS A 40 -11.61 -6.77 7.05
C HIS A 40 -12.38 -5.45 6.97
N VAL A 41 -11.68 -4.39 6.53
CA VAL A 41 -12.25 -3.07 6.27
C VAL A 41 -11.98 -2.65 4.84
N ARG A 42 -12.99 -2.05 4.18
CA ARG A 42 -12.82 -1.39 2.87
C ARG A 42 -12.72 0.12 3.07
N ASN A 43 -11.67 0.73 2.55
CA ASN A 43 -11.43 2.17 2.66
C ASN A 43 -11.44 2.84 1.29
N SER A 44 -12.49 3.60 0.99
CA SER A 44 -12.55 4.44 -0.22
C SER A 44 -11.77 5.75 -0.08
N GLY A 45 -11.34 6.10 1.14
CA GLY A 45 -10.56 7.31 1.43
C GLY A 45 -9.06 7.04 1.56
N ALA A 46 -8.34 8.04 2.08
CA ALA A 46 -6.94 7.94 2.46
C ALA A 46 -6.79 7.56 3.95
N ALA A 47 -5.74 8.03 4.62
CA ALA A 47 -5.54 7.80 6.05
C ALA A 47 -6.72 8.35 6.87
N TRP A 48 -7.16 7.63 7.90
CA TRP A 48 -8.36 7.93 8.71
C TRP A 48 -9.67 8.10 7.92
N GLY A 49 -9.71 7.71 6.65
CA GLY A 49 -10.89 7.88 5.82
C GLY A 49 -11.15 9.31 5.35
N ILE A 50 -10.14 10.17 5.35
CA ILE A 50 -10.26 11.49 4.69
C ILE A 50 -10.43 11.31 3.17
N PHE A 51 -11.13 12.24 2.51
CA PHE A 51 -11.40 12.22 1.06
C PHE A 51 -12.14 10.97 0.54
N ARG A 52 -12.95 10.29 1.37
CA ARG A 52 -13.79 9.13 0.95
C ARG A 52 -14.72 9.40 -0.23
N GLN A 53 -15.10 10.67 -0.45
CA GLN A 53 -15.95 11.09 -1.57
C GLN A 53 -15.17 11.29 -2.89
N PHE A 54 -13.84 11.24 -2.85
CA PHE A 54 -12.97 11.52 -4.00
C PHE A 54 -11.98 10.38 -4.28
N PRO A 55 -12.43 9.12 -4.44
CA PRO A 55 -11.54 7.98 -4.66
C PRO A 55 -10.71 8.12 -5.95
N ILE A 56 -11.29 8.71 -7.00
CA ILE A 56 -10.60 8.97 -8.27
C ILE A 56 -9.47 10.00 -8.08
N ALA A 57 -9.70 11.06 -7.30
CA ALA A 57 -8.66 12.04 -7.00
C ALA A 57 -7.50 11.40 -6.23
N LEU A 58 -7.78 10.48 -5.31
CA LEU A 58 -6.76 9.72 -4.60
C LEU A 58 -5.99 8.77 -5.53
N ALA A 59 -6.66 8.15 -6.50
CA ALA A 59 -6.00 7.32 -7.52
C ALA A 59 -5.06 8.16 -8.40
N ILE A 60 -5.52 9.32 -8.87
CA ILE A 60 -4.70 10.27 -9.67
C ILE A 60 -3.49 10.73 -8.85
N LEU A 61 -3.70 11.12 -7.59
CA LEU A 61 -2.62 11.55 -6.69
C LEU A 61 -1.60 10.43 -6.48
N GLY A 62 -2.06 9.21 -6.23
CA GLY A 62 -1.19 8.03 -6.08
C GLY A 62 -0.39 7.75 -7.35
N GLY A 63 -1.04 7.80 -8.52
CA GLY A 63 -0.38 7.63 -9.82
C GLY A 63 0.68 8.71 -10.09
N LEU A 64 0.35 9.97 -9.81
CA LEU A 64 1.28 11.10 -9.96
C LEU A 64 2.48 10.96 -9.01
N ALA A 65 2.24 10.63 -7.74
CA ALA A 65 3.30 10.40 -6.76
C ALA A 65 4.20 9.24 -7.20
N LEU A 66 3.63 8.14 -7.69
CA LEU A 66 4.38 7.00 -8.20
C LEU A 66 5.24 7.37 -9.41
N ALA A 67 4.68 8.11 -10.37
CA ALA A 67 5.41 8.61 -11.54
C ALA A 67 6.60 9.50 -11.13
N ILE A 68 6.39 10.45 -10.21
CA ILE A 68 7.44 11.31 -9.68
C ILE A 68 8.54 10.47 -9.01
N LEU A 69 8.18 9.49 -8.17
CA LEU A 69 9.15 8.65 -7.47
C LEU A 69 9.96 7.75 -8.39
N ILE A 70 9.40 7.32 -9.52
CA ILE A 70 10.10 6.50 -10.52
C ILE A 70 11.02 7.37 -11.37
N VAL A 71 10.53 8.51 -11.87
CA VAL A 71 11.29 9.41 -12.76
C VAL A 71 12.40 10.12 -12.01
N PHE A 72 12.08 10.69 -10.84
CA PHE A 72 13.04 11.49 -10.07
C PHE A 72 13.78 10.67 -9.00
N GLY A 73 13.33 9.45 -8.70
CA GLY A 73 13.97 8.56 -7.73
C GLY A 73 15.49 8.41 -7.90
N PRO A 74 16.02 8.20 -9.11
CA PRO A 74 17.47 8.10 -9.32
C PRO A 74 18.26 9.33 -8.86
N PHE A 75 17.66 10.52 -8.86
CA PHE A 75 18.30 11.77 -8.41
C PHE A 75 18.34 11.92 -6.89
N PHE A 76 17.36 11.33 -6.19
CA PHE A 76 17.25 11.37 -4.73
C PHE A 76 17.83 10.14 -4.03
N GLN A 77 18.25 9.12 -4.79
CA GLN A 77 18.88 7.93 -4.26
C GLN A 77 20.28 8.27 -3.71
N GLY A 78 20.32 8.66 -2.43
CA GLY A 78 21.56 8.75 -1.68
C GLY A 78 22.36 7.44 -1.73
N LYS A 79 23.68 7.52 -1.53
CA LYS A 79 24.57 6.34 -1.53
C LYS A 79 24.25 5.35 -0.40
N MET A 80 23.46 5.76 0.60
CA MET A 80 23.12 4.95 1.77
C MET A 80 22.11 3.85 1.45
N ARG A 81 22.39 2.65 1.95
CA ARG A 81 21.53 1.46 1.76
C ARG A 81 20.12 1.66 2.31
N TRP A 82 19.96 2.39 3.41
CA TRP A 82 18.66 2.64 4.05
C TRP A 82 17.70 3.45 3.18
N THR A 83 18.19 4.46 2.47
CA THR A 83 17.40 5.27 1.54
C THR A 83 16.77 4.40 0.44
N ARG A 84 17.50 3.37 0.00
CA ARG A 84 17.05 2.41 -1.02
C ARG A 84 15.90 1.53 -0.54
N TRP A 85 15.92 1.12 0.73
CA TRP A 85 14.83 0.37 1.35
C TRP A 85 13.58 1.24 1.50
N GLY A 86 13.74 2.45 2.04
CA GLY A 86 12.64 3.41 2.16
C GLY A 86 11.98 3.71 0.82
N TRP A 87 12.77 3.88 -0.24
CA TRP A 87 12.25 4.10 -1.59
C TRP A 87 11.45 2.91 -2.12
N ALA A 88 11.93 1.69 -1.93
CA ALA A 88 11.21 0.48 -2.34
C ALA A 88 9.89 0.32 -1.58
N CYS A 89 9.86 0.66 -0.27
CA CYS A 89 8.64 0.65 0.53
C CYS A 89 7.63 1.71 0.06
N LEU A 90 8.07 2.92 -0.25
CA LEU A 90 7.19 3.97 -0.79
C LEU A 90 6.59 3.57 -2.13
N VAL A 91 7.43 3.16 -3.09
CA VAL A 91 6.99 2.74 -4.43
C VAL A 91 6.03 1.55 -4.34
N GLY A 92 6.40 0.51 -3.58
CA GLY A 92 5.57 -0.69 -3.42
C GLY A 92 4.24 -0.40 -2.72
N GLY A 93 4.27 0.39 -1.64
CA GLY A 93 3.06 0.75 -0.87
C GLY A 93 2.10 1.66 -1.64
N ILE A 94 2.62 2.62 -2.42
CA ILE A 94 1.78 3.47 -3.28
C ILE A 94 1.17 2.63 -4.41
N ALA A 95 1.98 1.80 -5.09
CA ALA A 95 1.51 0.95 -6.18
C ALA A 95 0.45 -0.04 -5.70
N GLY A 96 0.66 -0.74 -4.58
CA GLY A 96 -0.33 -1.67 -4.01
C GLY A 96 -1.65 -0.99 -3.66
N ASN A 97 -1.62 0.23 -3.13
CA ASN A 97 -2.82 1.01 -2.86
C ASN A 97 -3.51 1.53 -4.13
N LEU A 98 -2.74 1.81 -5.19
CA LEU A 98 -3.28 2.27 -6.47
C LEU A 98 -3.98 1.14 -7.21
N ILE A 99 -3.42 -0.08 -7.18
CA ILE A 99 -4.04 -1.28 -7.78
C ILE A 99 -5.46 -1.48 -7.26
N ASP A 100 -5.69 -1.34 -5.94
CA ASP A 100 -7.02 -1.51 -5.35
C ASP A 100 -8.03 -0.41 -5.73
N ARG A 101 -7.55 0.74 -6.22
CA ARG A 101 -8.38 1.91 -6.55
C ARG A 101 -8.76 1.97 -8.03
N LEU A 102 -8.12 1.16 -8.87
CA LEU A 102 -8.41 1.03 -10.30
C LEU A 102 -9.41 -0.11 -10.52
#